data_AF-A0A9P0YGM7-F1
#
_entry.id   AF-A0A9P0YGM7-F1
#
_cell.length_a   1.000
_cell.length_b   1.000
_cell.length_c   1.000
_cell.angle_alpha   90.00
_cell.angle_beta   90.00
_cell.angle_gamma   90.00
#
_symmetry.space_group_name_H-M   'P 1'
#
loop_
_entity.id
_entity.type
_entity.pdbx_description
1 polymer ?
#
loop_
_entity_poly.entity_id
_entity_poly.type
_entity_poly.pdbx_seq_one_letter_code
_entity_poly.pdbx_strand_id
1 'polypeptide(L)'
;MVQGAYCEMLVKCGEELARPFQEAMEFMRRIESQLNVLCDGPVRIFNSDGDEKWEGVGSSEEDQDNSGGETELREIDPRAQDRELKNHLLRKYSGYLSSLKQELSKKKKKGKLPKEARQKLLSWWELHYKWPYPSETEKVALAEATGLDQKQINNWFINQRKRHWKPSEDMQFMVMADGLHPQTAAAAALYMDGHYMHHHHVGADAPYR
;
A
#
# COMPACT_ATOMS: atom_id res chain seq x y z
N MET A 1 14.75 -2.86 50.65
CA MET A 1 14.81 -4.00 49.71
C MET A 1 13.97 -3.78 48.44
N VAL A 2 12.79 -3.14 48.49
CA VAL A 2 11.90 -2.97 47.30
C VAL A 2 12.45 -2.00 46.24
N GLN A 3 13.14 -0.93 46.66
CA GLN A 3 13.66 0.09 45.74
C GLN A 3 14.83 -0.41 44.87
N GLY A 4 15.64 -1.35 45.39
CA GLY A 4 16.70 -2.01 44.61
C GLY A 4 16.15 -2.90 43.49
N ALA A 5 15.11 -3.68 43.80
CA ALA A 5 14.46 -4.57 42.83
C ALA A 5 13.77 -3.81 41.67
N TYR A 6 13.21 -2.62 41.94
CA TYR A 6 12.61 -1.79 40.90
C TYR A 6 13.67 -1.22 39.93
N CYS A 7 14.82 -0.77 40.46
CA CYS A 7 15.93 -0.31 39.64
C CYS A 7 16.49 -1.43 38.76
N GLU A 8 16.66 -2.64 39.31
CA GLU A 8 17.11 -3.81 38.55
C GLU A 8 16.12 -4.19 37.43
N MET A 9 14.82 -4.15 37.71
CA MET A 9 13.79 -4.43 36.71
C MET A 9 13.78 -3.38 35.58
N LEU A 10 13.97 -2.10 35.90
CA LEU A 10 14.07 -1.04 34.89
C LEU A 10 15.30 -1.20 33.99
N VAL A 11 16.46 -1.54 34.57
CA VAL A 11 17.69 -1.80 33.80
C VAL A 11 17.47 -2.99 32.86
N LYS A 12 16.90 -4.08 33.37
CA LYS A 12 16.59 -5.27 32.58
C LYS A 12 15.58 -4.98 31.46
N CYS A 13 14.55 -4.20 31.73
CA CYS A 13 13.58 -3.75 30.71
C CYS A 13 14.26 -2.90 29.62
N GLY A 14 15.22 -2.04 30.01
CA GLY A 14 16.03 -1.27 29.07
C GLY A 14 16.91 -2.16 28.17
N GLU A 15 17.56 -3.18 28.74
CA GLU A 15 18.37 -4.16 27.99
C GLU A 15 17.50 -5.01 27.04
N GLU A 16 16.34 -5.48 27.52
CA GLU A 16 15.40 -6.26 26.72
C GLU A 16 14.82 -5.44 25.56
N LEU A 17 14.61 -4.13 25.75
CA LEU A 17 14.16 -3.25 24.67
C LEU A 17 15.27 -2.93 23.67
N ALA A 18 16.53 -2.83 24.10
CA ALA A 18 17.68 -2.53 23.24
C ALA A 18 18.09 -3.73 22.36
N ARG A 19 17.86 -4.95 22.84
CA ARG A 19 18.29 -6.19 22.18
C ARG A 19 17.73 -6.37 20.76
N PRO A 20 16.42 -6.19 20.47
CA PRO A 20 15.90 -6.26 19.10
C PRO A 20 16.54 -5.25 18.14
N PHE A 21 16.88 -4.06 18.62
CA PHE A 21 17.55 -3.04 17.80
C PHE A 21 19.00 -3.45 17.49
N GLN A 22 19.73 -3.98 18.47
CA GLN A 22 21.09 -4.49 18.25
C GLN A 22 21.10 -5.66 17.26
N GLU A 23 20.20 -6.64 17.43
CA GLU A 23 20.06 -7.78 16.52
C GLU A 23 19.71 -7.31 15.09
N ALA A 24 18.85 -6.30 14.94
CA ALA A 24 18.53 -5.72 13.65
C ALA A 24 19.73 -4.98 13.01
N MET A 25 20.48 -4.21 13.79
CA MET A 25 21.70 -3.52 13.31
C MET A 25 22.76 -4.50 12.84
N GLU A 26 22.97 -5.60 13.56
CA GLU A 26 23.87 -6.67 13.15
C GLU A 26 23.41 -7.37 11.87
N PHE A 27 22.10 -7.64 11.75
CA PHE A 27 21.53 -8.19 10.52
C PHE A 27 21.77 -7.28 9.32
N MET A 28 21.50 -5.97 9.44
CA MET A 28 21.74 -5.01 8.36
C MET A 28 23.21 -4.98 7.96
N ARG A 29 24.14 -4.90 8.93
CA ARG A 29 25.58 -4.91 8.67
C ARG A 29 26.03 -6.20 7.97
N ARG A 30 25.42 -7.34 8.30
CA ARG A 30 25.68 -8.63 7.63
C ARG A 30 25.21 -8.60 6.18
N ILE A 31 24.02 -8.07 5.90
CA ILE A 31 23.50 -7.93 4.53
C ILE A 31 24.37 -6.97 3.72
N GLU A 32 24.76 -5.83 4.28
CA GLU A 32 25.68 -4.89 3.65
C GLU A 32 27.01 -5.54 3.30
N SER A 33 27.59 -6.34 4.20
CA SER A 33 28.82 -7.08 3.91
C SER A 33 28.66 -8.08 2.75
N GLN A 34 27.51 -8.75 2.65
CA GLN A 34 27.23 -9.66 1.54
C GLN A 34 27.08 -8.92 0.21
N LEU A 35 26.44 -7.74 0.23
CA LEU A 35 26.32 -6.89 -0.95
C LEU A 35 27.67 -6.34 -1.41
N ASN A 36 28.51 -5.88 -0.48
CA ASN A 36 29.85 -5.41 -0.81
C ASN A 36 30.73 -6.51 -1.42
N VAL A 37 30.64 -7.75 -0.93
CA VAL A 37 31.34 -8.90 -1.54
C VAL A 37 30.86 -9.19 -2.96
N LEU A 38 29.57 -8.99 -3.25
CA LEU A 38 29.02 -9.13 -4.60
C LEU A 38 29.42 -7.96 -5.52
N CYS A 39 29.60 -6.77 -4.96
CA CYS A 39 30.02 -5.57 -5.70
C CYS A 39 31.53 -5.48 -5.95
N ASP A 40 32.37 -6.13 -5.13
CA ASP A 40 33.84 -6.18 -5.31
C ASP A 40 34.29 -7.23 -6.36
N GLY A 41 33.36 -8.01 -6.92
CA GLY A 41 33.63 -8.80 -8.12
C GLY A 41 33.75 -7.89 -9.35
N PRO A 42 34.60 -8.19 -10.34
CA PRO A 42 34.83 -7.32 -11.49
C PRO A 42 33.60 -7.30 -12.41
N VAL A 43 32.62 -6.49 -12.05
CA VAL A 43 31.46 -6.18 -12.88
C VAL A 43 31.83 -4.99 -13.75
N ARG A 44 32.33 -5.30 -14.96
CA ARG A 44 32.30 -4.37 -16.08
C ARG A 44 30.83 -4.12 -16.47
N ILE A 45 30.19 -3.16 -15.82
CA ILE A 45 28.97 -2.53 -16.33
C ILE A 45 29.32 -1.05 -16.56
N PHE A 46 29.58 -0.76 -17.83
CA PHE A 46 29.39 0.53 -18.51
C PHE A 46 29.45 1.78 -17.62
N ASN A 47 30.66 2.30 -17.43
CA ASN A 47 30.82 3.74 -17.32
C ASN A 47 30.63 4.33 -18.72
N SER A 48 29.47 4.92 -18.98
CA SER A 48 29.27 5.84 -20.10
C SER A 48 29.12 7.23 -19.53
N ASP A 49 30.25 7.85 -19.20
CA ASP A 49 30.43 9.30 -19.26
C ASP A 49 31.25 9.57 -20.52
N GLY A 50 30.61 10.15 -21.52
CA GLY A 50 31.19 10.33 -22.85
C GLY A 50 30.17 10.95 -23.80
N ASP A 51 30.01 12.26 -23.65
CA ASP A 51 29.46 13.23 -24.59
C ASP A 51 29.77 12.91 -26.07
N GLU A 52 28.79 12.45 -26.86
CA GLU A 52 28.80 12.54 -28.33
C GLU A 52 27.37 12.66 -28.91
N LYS A 53 26.96 13.91 -29.11
CA LYS A 53 26.31 14.46 -30.32
C LYS A 53 25.72 13.43 -31.32
N TRP A 54 24.42 13.17 -31.23
CA TRP A 54 23.66 12.50 -32.31
C TRP A 54 23.25 13.51 -33.38
N GLU A 55 24.12 13.69 -34.37
CA GLU A 55 23.78 14.25 -35.68
C GLU A 55 23.69 13.10 -36.69
N GLY A 56 22.68 13.14 -37.55
CA GLY A 56 22.81 12.62 -38.91
C GLY A 56 22.02 11.35 -39.27
N VAL A 57 20.92 11.57 -40.01
CA VAL A 57 20.68 11.04 -41.38
C VAL A 57 21.05 9.56 -41.60
N GLY A 58 20.15 8.61 -41.84
CA GLY A 58 19.11 8.61 -42.90
C GLY A 58 19.51 7.60 -43.99
N SER A 59 18.51 6.90 -44.55
CA SER A 59 18.60 6.08 -45.80
C SER A 59 19.50 4.85 -45.75
N SER A 60 19.34 3.83 -46.58
CA SER A 60 18.32 3.37 -47.52
C SER A 60 18.80 1.96 -47.89
N GLU A 61 17.86 1.10 -48.20
CA GLU A 61 18.09 -0.28 -48.63
C GLU A 61 18.68 -0.26 -50.04
N GLU A 62 19.85 -0.87 -50.26
CA GLU A 62 20.31 -1.23 -51.61
C GLU A 62 21.15 -2.52 -51.54
N ASP A 63 20.77 -3.48 -52.38
CA ASP A 63 21.47 -4.73 -52.68
C ASP A 63 22.84 -4.48 -53.32
N GLN A 64 23.83 -5.34 -53.04
CA GLN A 64 24.94 -5.57 -53.97
C GLN A 64 25.65 -6.91 -53.72
N ASP A 65 25.54 -7.80 -54.71
CA ASP A 65 26.42 -8.95 -54.92
C ASP A 65 27.88 -8.47 -55.09
N ASN A 66 28.83 -9.11 -54.39
CA ASN A 66 30.17 -9.31 -54.95
C ASN A 66 30.90 -10.51 -54.32
N SER A 67 31.46 -11.30 -55.22
CA SER A 67 32.32 -12.46 -55.05
C SER A 67 33.67 -12.12 -54.39
N GLY A 68 34.23 -13.03 -53.59
CA GLY A 68 35.66 -13.02 -53.28
C GLY A 68 36.10 -13.82 -52.05
N GLY A 69 36.65 -15.01 -52.28
CA GLY A 69 37.88 -15.50 -51.65
C GLY A 69 37.95 -15.70 -50.13
N GLU A 70 37.90 -16.99 -49.73
CA GLU A 70 38.83 -17.66 -48.80
C GLU A 70 39.45 -16.89 -47.61
N THR A 71 39.12 -17.33 -46.39
CA THR A 71 40.05 -17.94 -45.40
C THR A 71 39.34 -18.10 -44.05
N GLU A 72 39.50 -19.27 -43.45
CA GLU A 72 38.95 -19.65 -42.15
C GLU A 72 39.21 -18.61 -41.03
N LEU A 73 38.14 -18.12 -40.43
CA LEU A 73 38.06 -17.98 -38.98
C LEU A 73 36.58 -17.98 -38.58
N ARG A 74 36.10 -19.12 -38.08
CA ARG A 74 34.80 -19.21 -37.42
C ARG A 74 34.90 -18.48 -36.07
N GLU A 75 34.87 -17.16 -36.09
CA GLU A 75 34.56 -16.38 -34.90
C GLU A 75 33.09 -16.59 -34.58
N ILE A 76 32.84 -17.53 -33.68
CA ILE A 76 31.52 -17.75 -33.10
C ILE A 76 31.18 -16.48 -32.32
N ASP A 77 30.36 -15.59 -32.89
CA ASP A 77 29.81 -14.43 -32.20
C ASP A 77 29.13 -14.91 -30.90
N PRO A 78 29.66 -14.57 -29.71
CA PRO A 78 29.09 -14.99 -28.43
C PRO A 78 27.63 -14.50 -28.26
N ARG A 79 27.24 -13.41 -28.95
CA ARG A 79 25.86 -12.91 -28.95
C ARG A 79 24.94 -13.72 -29.85
N ALA A 80 25.46 -14.43 -30.85
CA ALA A 80 24.66 -15.35 -31.66
C ALA A 80 24.28 -16.60 -30.85
N GLN A 81 25.23 -17.16 -30.09
CA GLN A 81 24.95 -18.28 -29.17
C GLN A 81 23.95 -17.90 -28.08
N ASP A 82 24.05 -16.70 -27.50
CA ASP A 82 23.09 -16.24 -26.50
C ASP A 82 21.68 -16.06 -27.08
N ARG A 83 21.57 -15.51 -28.29
CA ARG A 83 20.29 -15.42 -29.03
C ARG A 83 19.71 -16.80 -29.32
N GLU A 84 20.54 -17.76 -29.71
CA GLU A 84 20.10 -19.12 -30.03
C GLU A 84 19.67 -19.89 -28.77
N LEU A 85 20.42 -19.75 -27.67
CA LEU A 85 20.08 -20.31 -26.36
C LEU A 85 18.76 -19.72 -25.84
N LYS A 86 18.59 -18.40 -25.94
CA LYS A 86 17.35 -17.72 -25.59
C LYS A 86 16.16 -18.24 -26.41
N ASN A 87 16.32 -18.41 -27.72
CA ASN A 87 15.28 -18.96 -28.57
C ASN A 87 14.95 -20.42 -28.24
N HIS A 88 15.98 -21.24 -27.99
CA HIS A 88 15.79 -22.63 -27.56
C HIS A 88 15.03 -22.70 -26.23
N LEU A 89 15.41 -21.87 -25.26
CA LEU A 89 14.78 -21.80 -23.95
C LEU A 89 13.33 -21.33 -24.06
N LEU A 90 13.07 -20.27 -24.84
CA LEU A 90 11.71 -19.80 -25.11
C LEU A 90 10.89 -20.88 -25.81
N ARG A 91 11.43 -21.60 -26.80
CA ARG A 91 10.69 -22.66 -27.49
C ARG A 91 10.34 -23.81 -26.56
N LYS A 92 11.28 -24.22 -25.69
CA LYS A 92 11.11 -25.30 -24.72
C LYS A 92 10.11 -24.96 -23.61
N TYR A 93 10.15 -23.73 -23.10
CA TYR A 93 9.33 -23.33 -21.94
C TYR A 93 8.13 -22.44 -22.28
N SER A 94 7.93 -22.04 -23.54
CA SER A 94 6.83 -21.15 -23.97
C SER A 94 5.45 -21.60 -23.50
N GLY A 95 5.15 -22.90 -23.62
CA GLY A 95 3.88 -23.48 -23.16
C GLY A 95 3.70 -23.41 -21.65
N TYR A 96 4.75 -23.72 -20.88
CA TYR A 96 4.75 -23.64 -19.42
C TYR A 96 4.63 -22.19 -18.94
N LEU A 97 5.38 -21.26 -19.54
CA LEU A 97 5.29 -19.82 -19.30
C LEU A 97 3.89 -19.29 -19.61
N SER A 98 3.27 -19.76 -20.69
CA SER A 98 1.91 -19.37 -21.07
C SER A 98 0.87 -19.90 -20.08
N SER A 99 1.01 -21.15 -19.63
CA SER A 99 0.15 -21.77 -18.62
C SER A 99 0.27 -21.06 -17.27
N LEU A 100 1.50 -20.82 -16.79
CA LEU A 100 1.77 -20.03 -15.60
C LEU A 100 1.17 -18.62 -15.71
N LYS A 101 1.38 -17.94 -16.83
CA LYS A 101 0.80 -16.61 -17.07
C LYS A 101 -0.72 -16.67 -17.02
N GLN A 102 -1.34 -17.70 -17.59
CA GLN A 102 -2.80 -17.85 -17.57
C GLN A 102 -3.31 -18.12 -16.14
N GLU A 103 -2.63 -18.97 -15.37
CA GLU A 103 -2.98 -19.26 -13.97
C GLU A 103 -2.90 -18.01 -13.08
N LEU A 104 -1.84 -17.22 -13.24
CA LEU A 104 -1.69 -15.93 -12.56
C LEU A 104 -2.71 -14.88 -13.04
N SER A 105 -3.08 -14.92 -14.33
CA SER A 105 -4.03 -13.96 -14.92
C SER A 105 -5.49 -14.28 -14.59
N LYS A 106 -5.84 -15.53 -14.24
CA LYS A 106 -7.18 -15.89 -13.75
C LYS A 106 -7.59 -15.09 -12.51
N LYS A 107 -6.63 -14.55 -11.76
CA LYS A 107 -6.86 -13.66 -10.59
C LYS A 107 -7.11 -12.19 -10.94
N LYS A 108 -7.03 -11.76 -12.21
CA LYS A 108 -7.09 -10.34 -12.59
C LYS A 108 -8.09 -10.04 -13.71
N LYS A 109 -9.38 -10.35 -13.49
CA LYS A 109 -10.42 -9.65 -14.25
C LYS A 109 -10.70 -8.31 -13.56
N LYS A 110 -10.13 -7.23 -14.11
CA LYS A 110 -10.38 -5.84 -13.72
C LYS A 110 -11.81 -5.45 -14.13
N GLY A 111 -12.78 -5.97 -13.38
CA GLY A 111 -14.21 -5.71 -13.53
C GLY A 111 -14.81 -5.30 -12.19
N LYS A 112 -16.12 -5.01 -12.19
CA LYS A 112 -16.89 -4.76 -10.96
C LYS A 112 -16.66 -5.92 -9.97
N LEU A 113 -16.63 -5.62 -8.67
CA LEU A 113 -16.46 -6.64 -7.64
C LEU A 113 -17.50 -7.75 -7.79
N PRO A 114 -17.13 -9.03 -7.54
CA PRO A 114 -18.06 -10.16 -7.54
C PRO A 114 -19.31 -9.86 -6.71
N LYS A 115 -20.47 -10.36 -7.14
CA LYS A 115 -21.76 -10.08 -6.46
C LYS A 115 -21.73 -10.52 -4.99
N GLU A 116 -21.18 -11.70 -4.71
CA GLU A 116 -21.05 -12.23 -3.35
C GLU A 116 -20.14 -11.36 -2.47
N ALA A 117 -18.99 -10.94 -3.01
CA ALA A 117 -18.08 -10.05 -2.30
C ALA A 117 -18.78 -8.72 -1.96
N ARG A 118 -19.53 -8.15 -2.91
CA ARG A 118 -20.31 -6.93 -2.67
C ARG A 118 -21.38 -7.13 -1.60
N GLN A 119 -22.07 -8.27 -1.59
CA GLN A 119 -23.09 -8.54 -0.60
C GLN A 119 -22.51 -8.55 0.81
N LYS A 120 -21.37 -9.21 1.01
CA LYS A 120 -20.66 -9.23 2.31
C LYS A 120 -20.26 -7.82 2.77
N LEU A 121 -19.75 -6.99 1.85
CA LEU A 121 -19.39 -5.60 2.16
C LEU A 121 -20.60 -4.73 2.51
N LEU A 122 -21.72 -4.92 1.80
CA LEU A 122 -22.98 -4.23 2.09
C LEU A 122 -23.56 -4.66 3.44
N SER A 123 -23.50 -5.95 3.79
CA SER A 123 -23.95 -6.42 5.10
C SER A 123 -23.17 -5.79 6.24
N TRP A 124 -21.84 -5.70 6.13
CA TRP A 124 -21.03 -4.99 7.13
C TRP A 124 -21.39 -3.50 7.17
N TRP A 125 -21.57 -2.88 5.99
CA TRP A 125 -21.92 -1.47 5.85
C TRP A 125 -23.24 -1.11 6.54
N GLU A 126 -24.28 -1.92 6.34
CA GLU A 126 -25.61 -1.69 6.93
C GLU A 126 -25.55 -1.75 8.46
N LEU A 127 -24.80 -2.72 9.00
CA LEU A 127 -24.57 -2.85 10.44
C LEU A 127 -23.84 -1.63 11.03
N HIS A 128 -22.91 -1.05 10.26
CA HIS A 128 -22.06 0.06 10.69
C HIS A 128 -22.42 1.40 10.01
N TYR A 129 -23.66 1.58 9.57
CA TYR A 129 -24.04 2.75 8.78
C TYR A 129 -23.80 4.09 9.51
N LYS A 130 -23.94 4.08 10.84
CA LYS A 130 -23.68 5.26 11.69
C LYS A 130 -22.20 5.69 11.63
N TRP A 131 -21.28 4.74 11.64
CA TRP A 131 -19.84 4.98 11.59
C TRP A 131 -19.12 3.97 10.67
N PRO A 132 -19.19 4.16 9.35
CA PRO A 132 -18.75 3.16 8.38
C PRO A 132 -17.22 3.21 8.14
N TYR A 133 -16.46 3.08 9.22
CA TYR A 133 -14.99 3.05 9.24
C TYR A 133 -14.53 1.73 9.84
N PRO A 134 -14.34 0.68 9.01
CA PRO A 134 -13.85 -0.59 9.50
C PRO A 134 -12.44 -0.43 10.07
N SER A 135 -12.21 -1.05 11.23
CA SER A 135 -10.89 -1.20 11.83
C SER A 135 -9.98 -2.05 10.96
N GLU A 136 -8.68 -2.05 11.26
CA GLU A 136 -7.70 -2.79 10.46
C GLU A 136 -7.95 -4.30 10.47
N THR A 137 -8.33 -4.84 11.63
CA THR A 137 -8.72 -6.24 11.79
C THR A 137 -9.98 -6.59 11.00
N GLU A 138 -10.98 -5.72 10.99
CA GLU A 138 -12.19 -5.92 10.19
C GLU A 138 -11.92 -5.87 8.70
N LYS A 139 -11.02 -4.99 8.23
CA LYS A 139 -10.61 -4.99 6.82
C LYS A 139 -9.94 -6.29 6.43
N VAL A 140 -9.08 -6.86 7.29
CA VAL A 140 -8.45 -8.16 7.05
C VAL A 140 -9.52 -9.26 6.98
N ALA A 141 -10.43 -9.32 7.96
CA ALA A 141 -11.52 -10.30 7.95
C ALA A 141 -12.42 -10.19 6.71
N LEU A 142 -12.72 -8.96 6.26
CA LEU A 142 -13.48 -8.72 5.04
C LEU A 142 -12.70 -9.12 3.78
N ALA A 143 -11.39 -8.88 3.73
CA ALA A 143 -10.54 -9.31 2.64
C ALA A 143 -10.54 -10.85 2.52
N GLU A 144 -10.34 -11.56 3.64
CA GLU A 144 -10.40 -13.01 3.71
C GLU A 144 -11.77 -13.56 3.28
N ALA A 145 -12.85 -12.99 3.83
CA ALA A 145 -14.21 -13.45 3.55
C ALA A 145 -14.63 -13.20 2.08
N THR A 146 -14.10 -12.17 1.43
CA THR A 146 -14.48 -11.78 0.06
C THR A 146 -13.48 -12.24 -1.01
N GLY A 147 -12.28 -12.68 -0.62
CA GLY A 147 -11.18 -12.98 -1.53
C GLY A 147 -10.64 -11.74 -2.27
N LEU A 148 -10.87 -10.55 -1.71
CA LEU A 148 -10.42 -9.28 -2.27
C LEU A 148 -9.14 -8.80 -1.57
N ASP A 149 -8.30 -8.07 -2.29
CA ASP A 149 -7.16 -7.41 -1.69
C ASP A 149 -7.63 -6.30 -0.73
N GLN A 150 -6.89 -6.07 0.34
CA GLN A 150 -7.21 -5.04 1.33
C GLN A 150 -7.33 -3.63 0.69
N LYS A 151 -6.55 -3.35 -0.37
CA LYS A 151 -6.68 -2.13 -1.18
C LYS A 151 -8.05 -2.01 -1.85
N GLN A 152 -8.62 -3.12 -2.34
CA GLN A 152 -9.96 -3.14 -2.94
C GLN A 152 -11.03 -2.90 -1.86
N ILE A 153 -10.87 -3.48 -0.67
CA ILE A 153 -11.73 -3.22 0.49
C ILE A 153 -11.72 -1.72 0.84
N ASN A 154 -10.54 -1.13 1.02
CA ASN A 154 -10.37 0.30 1.32
C ASN A 154 -11.03 1.20 0.27
N ASN A 155 -10.75 0.93 -1.01
CA ASN A 155 -11.33 1.69 -2.11
C ASN A 155 -12.85 1.55 -2.19
N TRP A 156 -13.38 0.37 -1.85
CA TRP A 156 -14.83 0.16 -1.81
C TRP A 156 -15.46 1.01 -0.72
N PHE A 157 -14.96 0.97 0.52
CA PHE A 157 -15.50 1.75 1.63
C PHE A 157 -15.39 3.27 1.42
N ILE A 158 -14.28 3.75 0.85
CA ILE A 158 -14.13 5.17 0.49
C ILE A 158 -15.21 5.59 -0.52
N ASN A 159 -15.38 4.81 -1.59
CA ASN A 159 -16.39 5.10 -2.61
C ASN A 159 -17.82 4.95 -2.08
N GLN A 160 -18.07 3.97 -1.21
CA GLN A 160 -19.37 3.71 -0.60
C GLN A 160 -19.78 4.87 0.31
N ARG A 161 -18.86 5.35 1.17
CA ARG A 161 -19.07 6.57 1.98
C ARG A 161 -19.39 7.77 1.12
N LYS A 162 -18.55 8.04 0.12
CA LYS A 162 -18.74 9.19 -0.78
C LYS A 162 -20.11 9.20 -1.48
N ARG A 163 -20.67 8.03 -1.78
CA ARG A 163 -21.94 7.91 -2.54
C ARG A 163 -23.18 7.79 -1.66
N HIS A 164 -23.06 7.16 -0.49
CA HIS A 164 -24.21 6.67 0.27
C HIS A 164 -24.21 7.07 1.74
N TRP A 165 -23.13 7.66 2.27
CA TRP A 165 -23.13 8.10 3.66
C TRP A 165 -23.59 9.55 3.77
N LYS A 166 -24.70 9.74 4.47
CA LYS A 166 -25.22 11.05 4.87
C LYS A 166 -25.28 11.07 6.40
N PRO A 167 -24.33 11.74 7.09
CA PRO A 167 -24.41 11.92 8.53
C PRO A 167 -25.72 12.64 8.87
N SER A 168 -26.49 12.11 9.82
CA SER A 168 -27.66 12.81 10.37
C SER A 168 -27.21 14.13 11.02
N GLU A 169 -28.12 15.09 11.18
CA GLU A 169 -27.81 16.41 11.76
C GLU A 169 -27.11 16.28 13.14
N ASP A 170 -27.56 15.36 13.99
CA ASP A 170 -26.91 15.04 15.28
C ASP A 170 -25.47 14.52 15.15
N MET A 171 -25.16 13.80 14.07
CA MET A 171 -23.81 13.28 13.80
C MET A 171 -22.92 14.34 13.16
N GLN A 172 -23.48 15.30 12.42
CA GLN A 172 -22.72 16.42 11.89
C GLN A 172 -22.10 17.25 13.03
N PHE A 173 -22.82 17.38 14.15
CA PHE A 173 -22.29 18.05 15.34
C PHE A 173 -21.11 17.28 15.97
N MET A 174 -21.19 15.96 16.09
CA MET A 174 -20.08 15.13 16.62
C MET A 174 -18.87 15.07 15.68
N VAL A 175 -19.07 15.02 14.36
CA VAL A 175 -17.96 15.01 13.39
C VAL A 175 -17.24 16.37 13.36
N MET A 176 -17.95 17.47 13.64
CA MET A 176 -17.35 18.81 13.81
C MET A 176 -16.61 18.98 15.15
N ALA A 177 -16.94 18.17 16.17
CA ALA A 177 -16.30 18.22 17.49
C ALA A 177 -14.92 17.53 17.52
N ASP A 178 -14.70 16.54 16.64
CA ASP A 178 -13.41 15.83 16.51
C ASP A 178 -12.38 16.62 15.68
N GLY A 179 -12.81 17.72 15.05
CA GLY A 179 -11.96 18.72 14.40
C GLY A 179 -11.85 19.99 15.24
N LEU A 180 -10.94 19.99 16.22
CA LEU A 180 -10.72 21.12 17.14
C LEU A 180 -10.36 22.42 16.37
N HIS A 181 -11.36 23.24 16.06
CA HIS A 181 -11.19 24.65 15.71
C HIS A 181 -11.63 25.49 16.93
N PRO A 182 -10.72 26.25 17.58
CA PRO A 182 -10.96 26.86 18.90
C PRO A 182 -12.17 27.82 18.99
N GLN A 183 -12.62 28.35 17.86
CA GLN A 183 -13.73 29.31 17.79
C GLN A 183 -15.12 28.66 17.96
N THR A 184 -15.26 27.37 17.62
CA THR A 184 -16.58 26.69 17.63
C THR A 184 -16.90 26.08 19.01
N ALA A 185 -15.89 25.68 19.77
CA ALA A 185 -16.06 25.21 21.15
C ALA A 185 -16.58 26.32 22.08
N ALA A 186 -16.13 27.56 21.87
CA ALA A 186 -16.66 28.73 22.57
C ALA A 186 -18.13 29.01 22.21
N ALA A 187 -18.49 28.89 20.92
CA ALA A 187 -19.87 29.05 20.47
C ALA A 187 -20.80 27.95 21.01
N ALA A 188 -20.33 26.70 21.08
CA ALA A 188 -21.08 25.58 21.65
C ALA A 188 -21.25 25.72 23.17
N ALA A 189 -20.22 26.22 23.89
CA ALA A 189 -20.32 26.51 25.32
C ALA A 189 -21.34 27.62 25.61
N LEU A 190 -21.37 28.68 24.80
CA LEU A 190 -22.34 29.78 24.93
C LEU A 190 -23.78 29.34 24.59
N TYR A 191 -23.96 28.36 23.69
CA TYR A 191 -25.28 27.83 23.35
C TYR A 191 -25.85 26.88 24.43
N MET A 192 -24.99 26.12 25.11
CA MET A 192 -25.40 25.24 26.21
C MET A 192 -25.64 25.99 27.54
N ASP A 193 -25.01 27.16 27.71
CA ASP A 193 -25.20 28.03 28.90
C ASP A 193 -26.51 28.84 28.84
N GLY A 194 -27.05 29.11 27.64
CA GLY A 194 -28.27 29.90 27.46
C GLY A 194 -29.59 29.17 27.70
N HIS A 195 -29.61 27.84 27.78
CA HIS A 195 -30.85 27.05 27.84
C HIS A 195 -31.16 26.39 29.20
N TYR A 196 -30.35 26.62 30.24
CA TYR A 196 -30.56 26.05 31.58
C TYR A 196 -31.06 27.03 32.64
N MET A 197 -31.61 28.19 32.25
CA MET A 197 -32.06 29.23 33.21
C MET A 197 -33.45 29.85 32.91
N HIS A 198 -34.34 29.19 32.14
CA HIS A 198 -35.71 29.72 31.92
C HIS A 198 -36.87 28.81 32.36
N HIS A 199 -36.68 27.94 33.36
CA HIS A 199 -37.81 27.19 33.89
C HIS A 199 -37.86 27.12 35.41
N HIS A 200 -37.79 28.27 36.09
CA HIS A 200 -38.37 28.40 37.43
C HIS A 200 -38.95 29.79 37.68
N HIS A 201 -40.22 29.79 38.11
CA HIS A 201 -40.91 30.75 38.99
C HIS A 201 -42.03 31.62 38.41
N VAL A 202 -43.26 31.08 38.45
CA VAL A 202 -44.45 31.80 38.98
C VAL A 202 -45.30 30.70 39.62
N GLY A 203 -45.38 30.55 40.94
CA GLY A 203 -46.06 31.49 41.83
C GLY A 203 -47.50 30.99 41.98
N ALA A 204 -47.72 30.12 42.98
CA ALA A 204 -49.05 29.70 43.38
C ALA A 204 -49.78 30.89 44.02
N ASP A 205 -51.05 31.08 43.65
CA ASP A 205 -52.12 31.53 44.56
C ASP A 205 -53.48 31.23 43.90
N ALA A 206 -54.18 30.25 44.48
CA ALA A 206 -55.65 30.15 44.43
C ALA A 206 -56.21 31.05 45.56
N PRO A 207 -57.50 31.51 45.61
CA PRO A 207 -58.68 30.64 45.53
C PRO A 207 -59.99 31.23 44.96
N TYR A 208 -60.97 30.33 44.73
CA TYR A 208 -62.43 30.46 44.86
C TYR A 208 -63.15 31.72 44.33
N ARG A 209 -63.97 31.58 43.28
CA ARG A 209 -65.42 31.31 43.32
C ARG A 209 -65.97 31.09 41.92
#